data_AF-A0A1Q7T9W6-F1
#
_entry.id   AF-A0A1Q7T9W6-F1
#
_cell.length_a   1.000
_cell.length_b   1.000
_cell.length_c   1.000
_cell.angle_alpha   90.00
_cell.angle_beta   90.00
_cell.angle_gamma   90.00
#
_symmetry.space_group_name_H-M   'P 1'
#
loop_
_entity.id
_entity.type
_entity.pdbx_description
1 polymer ?
#
loop_
_entity_poly.entity_id
_entity_poly.type
_entity_poly.pdbx_seq_one_letter_code
_entity_poly.pdbx_strand_id
1 'polypeptide(L)'
;MRQALYIRDDDYRLSFRYGNFATLTNLKPWDLERIVEYRLSPLYVSVHATDPVVRRWLLRNPEASEVVPQLRWFGERGIAFHTQVVLVPGINDGPQLVRTLTDLYGLGPAVLSVSVVPVALTEFSKHALVRQPTREECRAALATVDNFAARAVADRGAPWCYGADDLYLQADMLLPPAEWYGDFEQRENGVGSVRYLQTRIQAARLEFDGWREKRIGIVTGTAMGPLMPQVVADLTSATGAHFEVLALENTLFGSAVTTAGLLPGKAVLAALKDRTDLDLALLPAESVNDDLLFMDDLEAHQLATQLPMPIRLSHDFADALMGEKVAA
;
A
#
# COMPACT_ATOMS: atom_id res chain seq x y z
N MET A 1 3.93 -9.32 24.62
CA MET A 1 4.64 -9.03 23.36
C MET A 1 4.13 -10.04 22.38
N ARG A 2 3.35 -9.62 21.38
CA ARG A 2 3.08 -10.39 20.16
C ARG A 2 4.29 -11.29 19.87
N GLN A 3 4.08 -12.52 19.39
CA GLN A 3 5.07 -13.07 18.47
C GLN A 3 5.14 -12.00 17.39
N ALA A 4 6.15 -11.13 17.45
CA ALA A 4 6.34 -10.03 16.51
C ALA A 4 5.97 -10.66 15.18
N LEU A 5 5.05 -10.06 14.42
CA LEU A 5 4.72 -10.59 13.12
C LEU A 5 6.07 -10.58 12.42
N TYR A 6 6.72 -11.74 12.42
CA TYR A 6 7.83 -12.03 11.56
C TYR A 6 7.04 -12.22 10.28
N ILE A 7 6.62 -11.08 9.72
CA ILE A 7 6.18 -10.94 8.36
C ILE A 7 7.44 -11.38 7.66
N ARG A 8 7.56 -12.68 7.44
CA ARG A 8 8.41 -13.14 6.40
C ARG A 8 7.70 -12.59 5.18
N ASP A 9 8.32 -11.60 4.56
CA ASP A 9 7.97 -10.99 3.27
C ASP A 9 7.89 -12.03 2.12
N ASP A 10 7.65 -13.30 2.44
CA ASP A 10 7.72 -14.49 1.60
C ASP A 10 6.66 -15.55 1.95
N ASP A 11 5.70 -15.28 2.86
CA ASP A 11 4.57 -16.19 3.05
C ASP A 11 3.53 -16.00 1.92
N TYR A 12 3.56 -16.89 0.94
CA TYR A 12 2.63 -16.89 -0.19
C TYR A 12 1.15 -17.00 0.23
N ARG A 13 0.85 -17.50 1.44
CA ARG A 13 -0.52 -17.57 1.96
C ARG A 13 -1.03 -16.20 2.38
N LEU A 14 -0.15 -15.37 2.95
CA LEU A 14 -0.46 -13.97 3.26
C LEU A 14 -0.57 -13.15 1.98
N SER A 15 0.24 -13.49 0.97
CA SER A 15 0.15 -12.89 -0.36
C SER A 15 -1.21 -13.09 -1.02
N PHE A 16 -1.69 -14.34 -1.07
CA PHE A 16 -3.01 -14.67 -1.62
C PHE A 16 -4.17 -14.04 -0.83
N ARG A 17 -4.09 -14.04 0.51
CA ARG A 17 -5.22 -13.62 1.36
C ARG A 17 -5.33 -12.11 1.59
N TYR A 18 -4.20 -11.40 1.60
CA TYR A 18 -4.14 -10.01 2.04
C TYR A 18 -3.41 -9.08 1.05
N GLY A 19 -3.03 -9.56 -0.14
CA GLY A 19 -2.33 -8.72 -1.12
C GLY A 19 -0.86 -8.44 -0.79
N ASN A 20 -0.27 -9.19 0.15
CA ASN A 20 1.14 -9.00 0.55
C ASN A 20 2.11 -9.47 -0.55
N PHE A 21 3.12 -8.66 -0.89
CA PHE A 21 4.05 -9.02 -1.95
C PHE A 21 5.12 -9.99 -1.44
N ALA A 22 5.15 -11.20 -2.01
CA ALA A 22 6.16 -12.21 -1.72
C ALA A 22 7.29 -12.18 -2.76
N THR A 23 8.55 -12.36 -2.34
CA THR A 23 9.68 -12.43 -3.29
C THR A 23 9.81 -13.80 -3.97
N LEU A 24 9.12 -14.81 -3.46
CA LEU A 24 9.15 -16.21 -3.91
C LEU A 24 10.54 -16.87 -3.85
N THR A 25 11.51 -16.23 -3.17
CA THR A 25 12.89 -16.73 -3.10
C THR A 25 13.04 -17.92 -2.17
N ASN A 26 12.12 -18.08 -1.21
CA ASN A 26 12.17 -19.10 -0.17
C ASN A 26 11.20 -20.28 -0.39
N LEU A 27 10.66 -20.44 -1.60
CA LEU A 27 9.73 -21.54 -1.91
C LEU A 27 10.48 -22.86 -2.07
N LYS A 28 10.01 -23.89 -1.37
CA LYS A 28 10.51 -25.26 -1.52
C LYS A 28 9.69 -26.00 -2.58
N PRO A 29 10.16 -27.15 -3.13
CA PRO A 29 9.43 -27.85 -4.20
C PRO A 29 7.96 -28.17 -3.86
N TRP A 30 7.68 -28.58 -2.61
CA TRP A 30 6.32 -28.84 -2.15
C TRP A 30 5.46 -27.58 -2.02
N ASP A 31 6.06 -26.40 -1.82
CA ASP A 31 5.31 -25.14 -1.78
C ASP A 31 4.84 -24.78 -3.19
N LEU A 32 5.68 -25.02 -4.22
CA LEU A 32 5.31 -24.85 -5.63
C LEU A 32 4.14 -25.76 -6.01
N GLU A 33 4.21 -27.04 -5.63
CA GLU A 33 3.16 -28.02 -5.89
C GLU A 33 1.84 -27.61 -5.22
N ARG A 34 1.88 -27.19 -3.94
CA ARG A 34 0.71 -26.75 -3.19
C ARG A 34 0.03 -25.52 -3.77
N ILE A 35 0.81 -24.53 -4.21
CA ILE A 35 0.27 -23.33 -4.87
C ILE A 35 -0.57 -23.73 -6.08
N VAL A 36 -0.08 -24.68 -6.88
CA VAL A 36 -0.76 -25.17 -8.08
C VAL A 36 -1.95 -26.07 -7.72
N GLU A 37 -1.76 -27.03 -6.81
CA GLU A 37 -2.80 -27.97 -6.38
C GLU A 37 -4.02 -27.24 -5.81
N TYR A 38 -3.78 -26.24 -4.97
CA TYR A 38 -4.85 -25.45 -4.34
C TYR A 38 -5.26 -24.22 -5.16
N ARG A 39 -4.65 -24.00 -6.33
CA ARG A 39 -4.91 -22.86 -7.22
C ARG A 39 -4.89 -21.52 -6.48
N LEU A 40 -3.85 -21.28 -5.68
CA LEU A 40 -3.67 -20.03 -4.95
C LEU A 40 -3.36 -18.92 -5.95
N SER A 41 -4.40 -18.18 -6.36
CA SER A 41 -4.33 -17.20 -7.46
C SER A 41 -5.43 -16.12 -7.29
N PRO A 42 -5.13 -14.84 -7.57
CA PRO A 42 -3.81 -14.33 -7.96
C PRO A 42 -2.82 -14.29 -6.79
N LEU A 43 -1.53 -14.35 -7.09
CA LEU A 43 -0.45 -14.10 -6.13
C LEU A 43 0.14 -12.71 -6.31
N TYR A 44 0.51 -12.08 -5.21
CA TYR A 44 1.16 -10.77 -5.18
C TYR A 44 2.68 -10.98 -5.07
N VAL A 45 3.43 -10.62 -6.11
CA VAL A 45 4.85 -11.00 -6.25
C VAL A 45 5.76 -9.78 -6.35
N SER A 46 6.70 -9.65 -5.41
CA SER A 46 7.75 -8.64 -5.47
C SER A 46 8.87 -9.10 -6.40
N VAL A 47 8.85 -8.59 -7.64
CA VAL A 47 9.79 -8.97 -8.71
C VAL A 47 11.11 -8.24 -8.54
N HIS A 48 11.07 -6.95 -8.19
CA HIS A 48 12.20 -6.01 -8.15
C HIS A 48 12.90 -5.79 -9.50
N ALA A 49 13.46 -6.84 -10.11
CA ALA A 49 14.08 -6.81 -11.42
C ALA A 49 14.03 -8.21 -12.05
N THR A 50 14.01 -8.29 -13.38
CA THR A 50 14.06 -9.59 -14.08
C THR A 50 15.48 -10.02 -14.42
N ASP A 51 16.44 -9.10 -14.42
CA ASP A 51 17.86 -9.44 -14.48
C ASP A 51 18.29 -10.16 -13.17
N PRO A 52 18.84 -11.39 -13.25
CA PRO A 52 19.18 -12.16 -12.05
C PRO A 52 20.25 -11.50 -11.17
N VAL A 53 21.21 -10.78 -11.77
CA VAL A 53 22.29 -10.11 -11.02
C VAL A 53 21.73 -8.92 -10.26
N VAL A 54 20.95 -8.08 -10.94
CA VAL A 54 20.29 -6.91 -10.32
C VAL A 54 19.32 -7.37 -9.23
N ARG A 55 18.51 -8.40 -9.51
CA ARG A 55 17.53 -8.94 -8.56
C ARG A 55 18.19 -9.47 -7.28
N ARG A 56 19.23 -10.30 -7.41
CA ARG A 56 19.97 -10.84 -6.25
C ARG A 56 20.59 -9.73 -5.41
N TRP A 57 21.10 -8.67 -6.06
CA TRP A 57 21.63 -7.50 -5.36
C TRP A 57 20.54 -6.78 -4.57
N LEU A 58 19.40 -6.48 -5.20
CA LEU A 58 18.26 -5.80 -4.58
C LEU A 58 17.70 -6.57 -3.39
N LEU A 59 17.54 -7.89 -3.55
CA LEU A 59 17.03 -8.78 -2.51
C LEU A 59 18.08 -9.15 -1.45
N ARG A 60 19.34 -8.77 -1.67
CA ARG A 60 20.50 -9.18 -0.85
C ARG A 60 20.55 -10.70 -0.62
N ASN A 61 20.12 -11.44 -1.64
CA ASN A 61 20.04 -12.89 -1.61
C ASN A 61 20.75 -13.45 -2.85
N PRO A 62 22.00 -13.92 -2.72
CA PRO A 62 22.77 -14.45 -3.85
C PRO A 62 22.14 -15.72 -4.44
N GLU A 63 21.37 -16.45 -3.63
CA GLU A 63 20.67 -17.69 -4.02
C GLU A 63 19.27 -17.42 -4.59
N ALA A 64 18.86 -16.15 -4.75
CA ALA A 64 17.55 -15.83 -5.30
C ALA A 64 17.40 -16.43 -6.71
N SER A 65 16.31 -17.17 -6.88
CA SER A 65 15.90 -17.79 -8.14
C SER A 65 15.63 -16.74 -9.21
N GLU A 66 15.75 -17.16 -10.47
CA GLU A 66 15.28 -16.38 -11.61
C GLU A 66 13.76 -16.31 -11.60
N VAL A 67 13.22 -15.10 -11.52
CA VAL A 67 11.78 -14.88 -11.34
C VAL A 67 10.96 -15.14 -12.60
N VAL A 68 11.50 -14.81 -13.80
CA VAL A 68 10.75 -14.97 -15.06
C VAL A 68 10.46 -16.45 -15.39
N PRO A 69 11.44 -17.38 -15.32
CA PRO A 69 11.14 -18.81 -15.48
C PRO A 69 10.15 -19.34 -14.45
N GLN A 70 10.25 -18.87 -13.20
CA GLN A 70 9.34 -19.27 -12.12
C GLN A 70 7.91 -18.81 -12.37
N LEU A 71 7.71 -17.53 -12.72
CA LEU A 71 6.38 -16.99 -13.06
C LEU A 71 5.80 -17.65 -14.31
N ARG A 72 6.62 -17.94 -15.32
CA ARG A 72 6.19 -18.69 -16.51
C ARG A 72 5.67 -20.07 -16.15
N TRP A 73 6.42 -20.83 -15.33
CA TRP A 73 6.04 -22.17 -14.90
C TRP A 73 4.69 -22.19 -14.18
N PHE A 74 4.45 -21.20 -13.33
CA PHE A 74 3.18 -21.03 -12.63
C PHE A 74 2.04 -20.57 -13.56
N GLY A 75 2.31 -19.62 -14.46
CA GLY A 75 1.35 -19.12 -15.45
C GLY A 75 0.84 -20.21 -16.38
N GLU A 76 1.72 -21.10 -16.83
CA GLU A 76 1.36 -22.32 -17.60
C GLU A 76 0.45 -23.28 -16.83
N ARG A 77 0.36 -23.13 -15.50
CA ARG A 77 -0.46 -23.93 -14.59
C ARG A 77 -1.67 -23.15 -14.05
N GLY A 78 -1.98 -22.01 -14.65
CA GLY A 78 -3.20 -21.24 -14.36
C GLY A 78 -3.10 -20.35 -13.12
N ILE A 79 -1.90 -20.06 -12.64
CA ILE A 79 -1.70 -19.08 -11.55
C ILE A 79 -1.46 -17.70 -12.15
N ALA A 80 -2.23 -16.72 -11.71
CA ALA A 80 -2.13 -15.33 -12.12
C ALA A 80 -1.41 -14.47 -11.07
N PHE A 81 -0.93 -13.29 -11.48
CA PHE A 81 -0.05 -12.47 -10.66
C PHE A 81 -0.38 -10.98 -10.71
N HIS A 82 -0.42 -10.34 -9.55
CA HIS A 82 -0.13 -8.91 -9.41
C HIS A 82 1.34 -8.79 -9.03
N THR A 83 2.12 -8.02 -9.79
CA THR A 83 3.57 -7.91 -9.59
C THR A 83 3.97 -6.53 -9.11
N GLN A 84 5.11 -6.44 -8.42
CA GLN A 84 5.70 -5.20 -7.95
C GLN A 84 7.16 -5.06 -8.36
N VAL A 85 7.53 -3.84 -8.73
CA VAL A 85 8.91 -3.37 -8.84
C VAL A 85 9.14 -2.30 -7.77
N VAL A 86 9.98 -2.61 -6.77
CA VAL A 86 10.52 -1.59 -5.85
C VAL A 86 11.70 -0.93 -6.56
N LEU A 87 11.51 0.33 -6.96
CA LEU A 87 12.43 1.12 -7.74
C LEU A 87 13.54 1.71 -6.85
N VAL A 88 14.78 1.37 -7.18
CA VAL A 88 16.00 1.88 -6.58
C VAL A 88 16.81 2.64 -7.64
N PRO A 89 17.02 3.95 -7.47
CA PRO A 89 17.76 4.79 -8.41
C PRO A 89 19.17 4.26 -8.72
N GLY A 90 19.54 4.27 -10.01
CA GLY A 90 20.83 3.80 -10.51
C GLY A 90 21.02 2.29 -10.50
N ILE A 91 20.02 1.50 -10.09
CA ILE A 91 20.12 0.05 -9.96
C ILE A 91 19.12 -0.66 -10.89
N ASN A 92 17.82 -0.43 -10.72
CA ASN A 92 16.76 -1.04 -11.53
C ASN A 92 15.80 -0.01 -12.17
N ASP A 93 16.23 1.24 -12.29
CA ASP A 93 15.56 2.28 -13.03
C ASP A 93 15.97 2.31 -14.52
N GLY A 94 15.42 3.26 -15.28
CA GLY A 94 15.77 3.50 -16.68
C GLY A 94 15.72 2.24 -17.54
N PRO A 95 16.82 1.86 -18.24
CA PRO A 95 16.86 0.67 -19.09
C PRO A 95 16.51 -0.65 -18.36
N GLN A 96 16.86 -0.78 -17.07
CA GLN A 96 16.56 -1.99 -16.31
C GLN A 96 15.07 -2.08 -15.95
N LEU A 97 14.41 -0.94 -15.70
CA LEU A 97 12.96 -0.89 -15.53
C LEU A 97 12.26 -1.30 -16.83
N VAL A 98 12.69 -0.74 -17.98
CA VAL A 98 12.14 -1.09 -19.31
C VAL A 98 12.29 -2.58 -19.59
N ARG A 99 13.46 -3.17 -19.31
CA ARG A 99 13.67 -4.62 -19.44
C ARG A 99 12.71 -5.41 -18.56
N THR A 100 12.63 -5.06 -17.27
CA THR A 100 11.76 -5.73 -16.30
C THR A 100 10.30 -5.71 -16.73
N LEU A 101 9.79 -4.55 -17.14
CA LEU A 101 8.42 -4.41 -17.62
C LEU A 101 8.20 -5.15 -18.95
N THR A 102 9.18 -5.18 -19.85
CA THR A 102 9.11 -5.94 -21.11
C THR A 102 9.01 -7.45 -20.85
N ASP A 103 9.86 -7.98 -19.98
CA ASP A 103 9.89 -9.40 -19.63
C ASP A 103 8.59 -9.83 -18.96
N LEU A 104 8.10 -9.03 -18.00
CA LEU A 104 6.81 -9.27 -17.34
C LEU A 104 5.63 -9.18 -18.31
N TYR A 105 5.64 -8.20 -19.22
CA TYR A 105 4.60 -8.08 -20.25
C TYR A 105 4.59 -9.29 -21.19
N GLY A 106 5.76 -9.83 -21.50
CA GLY A 106 5.95 -11.04 -22.31
C GLY A 106 5.52 -12.36 -21.66
N LEU A 107 5.20 -12.36 -20.35
CA LEU A 107 4.53 -13.48 -19.68
C LEU A 107 3.02 -13.53 -20.00
N GLY A 108 2.50 -12.54 -20.71
CA GLY A 108 1.14 -12.53 -21.25
C GLY A 108 0.08 -12.36 -20.16
N PRO A 109 -1.05 -13.10 -20.23
CA PRO A 109 -2.19 -12.90 -19.34
C PRO A 109 -1.96 -13.40 -17.90
N ALA A 110 -0.88 -14.15 -17.66
CA ALA A 110 -0.54 -14.60 -16.31
C ALA A 110 -0.16 -13.43 -15.39
N VAL A 111 0.38 -12.34 -15.92
CA VAL A 111 0.64 -11.12 -15.14
C VAL A 111 -0.51 -10.15 -15.37
N LEU A 112 -1.39 -10.03 -14.37
CA LEU A 112 -2.59 -9.19 -14.37
C LEU A 112 -2.25 -7.71 -14.30
N SER A 113 -1.26 -7.35 -13.47
CA SER A 113 -0.76 -5.99 -13.36
C SER A 113 0.67 -5.94 -12.83
N VAL A 114 1.31 -4.79 -13.00
CA VAL A 114 2.57 -4.45 -12.36
C VAL A 114 2.50 -3.06 -11.75
N SER A 115 2.94 -2.93 -10.51
CA SER A 115 3.08 -1.65 -9.80
C SER A 115 4.56 -1.30 -9.64
N VAL A 116 4.92 -0.08 -9.97
CA VAL A 116 6.24 0.49 -9.72
C VAL A 116 6.12 1.40 -8.51
N VAL A 117 6.89 1.11 -7.46
CA VAL A 117 6.86 1.85 -6.20
C VAL A 117 8.26 2.33 -5.86
N PRO A 118 8.44 3.52 -5.25
CA PRO A 118 9.77 3.98 -4.87
C PRO A 118 10.27 3.17 -3.66
N VAL A 119 11.58 3.00 -3.54
CA VAL A 119 12.16 2.37 -2.36
C VAL A 119 11.88 3.18 -1.10
N ALA A 120 11.26 2.57 -0.08
CA ALA A 120 11.19 3.16 1.25
C ALA A 120 12.52 2.96 1.98
N LEU A 121 13.13 4.04 2.48
CA LEU A 121 14.32 3.93 3.33
C LEU A 121 13.89 3.51 4.74
N THR A 122 14.48 2.43 5.24
CA THR A 122 14.30 1.97 6.62
C THR A 122 15.55 2.27 7.45
N GLU A 123 15.46 2.22 8.78
CA GLU A 123 16.58 2.38 9.71
C GLU A 123 17.64 1.28 9.51
N PHE A 124 17.23 0.15 8.93
CA PHE A 124 18.09 -0.98 8.53
C PHE A 124 18.59 -0.90 7.08
N SER A 125 18.08 0.04 6.28
CA SER A 125 18.72 0.40 5.04
C SER A 125 20.10 0.95 5.41
N LYS A 126 21.17 0.20 5.12
CA LYS A 126 22.52 0.78 5.13
C LYS A 126 22.49 1.93 4.12
N HIS A 127 22.32 3.16 4.63
CA HIS A 127 22.15 4.41 3.88
C HIS A 127 23.29 4.66 2.88
N ALA A 128 24.37 3.87 2.95
CA ALA A 128 25.50 3.92 2.03
C ALA A 128 25.22 3.35 0.62
N LEU A 129 24.16 2.55 0.39
CA LEU A 129 23.95 1.87 -0.91
C LEU A 129 22.62 2.18 -1.60
N VAL A 130 21.65 2.77 -0.90
CA VAL A 130 20.30 3.01 -1.42
C VAL A 130 19.83 4.40 -0.96
N ARG A 131 19.18 5.13 -1.85
CA ARG A 131 18.57 6.45 -1.58
C ARG A 131 17.17 6.53 -2.21
N GLN A 132 16.37 7.48 -1.73
CA GLN A 132 15.13 7.85 -2.41
C GLN A 132 15.43 8.39 -3.84
N PRO A 133 14.52 8.17 -4.81
CA PRO A 133 14.60 8.81 -6.11
C PRO A 133 14.51 10.33 -6.01
N THR A 134 15.16 11.03 -6.94
CA THR A 134 14.93 12.46 -7.13
C THR A 134 13.61 12.69 -7.87
N ARG A 135 13.12 13.93 -7.85
CA ARG A 135 11.94 14.34 -8.63
C ARG A 135 12.04 13.95 -10.09
N GLU A 136 13.21 14.16 -10.71
CA GLU A 136 13.46 13.85 -12.12
C GLU A 136 13.45 12.34 -12.37
N GLU A 137 14.01 11.54 -11.45
CA GLU A 137 13.99 10.08 -11.53
C GLU A 137 12.57 9.52 -11.37
N CYS A 138 11.76 10.07 -10.47
CA CYS A 138 10.33 9.74 -10.37
C CYS A 138 9.59 10.05 -11.67
N ARG A 139 9.83 11.23 -12.27
CA ARG A 139 9.24 11.60 -13.57
C ARG A 139 9.66 10.65 -14.69
N ALA A 140 10.93 10.24 -14.73
CA ALA A 140 11.43 9.29 -15.72
C ALA A 140 10.82 7.89 -15.54
N ALA A 141 10.67 7.44 -14.29
CA ALA A 141 10.00 6.19 -13.97
C ALA A 141 8.53 6.21 -14.38
N LEU A 142 7.80 7.28 -14.05
CA LEU A 142 6.41 7.48 -14.43
C LEU A 142 6.24 7.54 -15.96
N ALA A 143 7.13 8.21 -16.69
CA ALA A 143 7.10 8.17 -18.16
C ALA A 143 7.26 6.74 -18.71
N THR A 144 8.07 5.91 -18.05
CA THR A 144 8.20 4.49 -18.41
C THR A 144 6.92 3.72 -18.10
N VAL A 145 6.33 3.94 -16.92
CA VAL A 145 5.04 3.36 -16.51
C VAL A 145 3.95 3.71 -17.53
N ASP A 146 3.81 5.00 -17.88
CA ASP A 146 2.79 5.51 -18.79
C ASP A 146 2.93 4.91 -20.19
N ASN A 147 4.16 4.73 -20.68
CA ASN A 147 4.40 4.06 -21.97
C ASN A 147 3.91 2.61 -21.98
N PHE A 148 4.16 1.85 -20.90
CA PHE A 148 3.67 0.47 -20.78
C PHE A 148 2.17 0.41 -20.53
N ALA A 149 1.62 1.37 -19.78
CA ALA A 149 0.18 1.48 -19.56
C ALA A 149 -0.55 1.77 -20.88
N ALA A 150 -0.07 2.74 -21.67
CA ALA A 150 -0.63 3.07 -22.98
C ALA A 150 -0.55 1.89 -23.96
N ARG A 151 0.59 1.18 -23.99
CA ARG A 151 0.73 -0.06 -24.75
C ARG A 151 -0.31 -1.11 -24.32
N ALA A 152 -0.48 -1.32 -23.02
CA ALA A 152 -1.44 -2.29 -22.51
C ALA A 152 -2.90 -1.90 -22.80
N VAL A 153 -3.24 -0.61 -22.77
CA VAL A 153 -4.56 -0.14 -23.18
C VAL A 153 -4.81 -0.49 -24.66
N ALA A 154 -3.83 -0.28 -25.54
CA ALA A 154 -3.96 -0.62 -26.96
C ALA A 154 -4.06 -2.13 -27.22
N ASP A 155 -3.25 -2.93 -26.52
CA ASP A 155 -3.15 -4.38 -26.74
C ASP A 155 -4.21 -5.20 -25.97
N ARG A 156 -4.61 -4.73 -24.77
CA ARG A 156 -5.42 -5.48 -23.77
C ARG A 156 -6.70 -4.76 -23.35
N GLY A 157 -6.89 -3.49 -23.73
CA GLY A 157 -8.09 -2.71 -23.41
C GLY A 157 -8.11 -2.05 -22.02
N ALA A 158 -7.08 -2.24 -21.20
CA ALA A 158 -6.96 -1.65 -19.88
C ALA A 158 -5.50 -1.35 -19.51
N PRO A 159 -5.23 -0.38 -18.61
CA PRO A 159 -3.89 -0.18 -18.07
C PRO A 159 -3.39 -1.44 -17.36
N TRP A 160 -2.08 -1.63 -17.37
CA TRP A 160 -1.43 -2.81 -16.79
C TRP A 160 -0.26 -2.46 -15.89
N CYS A 161 0.42 -1.35 -16.19
CA CYS A 161 1.52 -0.82 -15.41
C CYS A 161 1.06 0.44 -14.68
N TYR A 162 1.37 0.52 -13.39
CA TYR A 162 0.92 1.59 -12.50
C TYR A 162 2.08 2.12 -11.66
N GLY A 163 2.11 3.43 -11.40
CA GLY A 163 2.97 4.02 -10.38
C GLY A 163 2.23 4.10 -9.05
N ALA A 164 2.93 3.92 -7.93
CA ALA A 164 2.39 4.25 -6.62
C ALA A 164 2.14 5.75 -6.48
N ASP A 165 1.18 6.13 -5.64
CA ASP A 165 0.80 7.52 -5.39
C ASP A 165 1.98 8.37 -4.91
N ASP A 166 2.91 7.76 -4.15
CA ASP A 166 4.15 8.40 -3.70
C ASP A 166 5.09 8.78 -4.85
N LEU A 167 5.14 8.00 -5.95
CA LEU A 167 5.93 8.42 -7.14
C LEU A 167 5.37 9.70 -7.75
N TYR A 168 4.05 9.81 -7.86
CA TYR A 168 3.41 11.02 -8.40
C TYR A 168 3.61 12.22 -7.49
N LEU A 169 3.50 12.02 -6.16
CA LEU A 169 3.79 13.07 -5.18
C LEU A 169 5.24 13.56 -5.29
N GLN A 170 6.22 12.64 -5.28
CA GLN A 170 7.64 12.99 -5.40
C GLN A 170 7.96 13.62 -6.76
N ALA A 171 7.26 13.23 -7.82
CA ALA A 171 7.36 13.84 -9.16
C ALA A 171 6.69 15.23 -9.26
N ASP A 172 5.87 15.63 -8.27
CA ASP A 172 4.94 16.77 -8.37
C ASP A 172 4.08 16.67 -9.63
N MET A 173 3.39 15.54 -9.73
CA MET A 173 2.46 15.21 -10.81
C MET A 173 1.11 14.83 -10.23
N LEU A 174 0.05 15.11 -10.99
CA LEU A 174 -1.29 14.70 -10.60
C LEU A 174 -1.44 13.18 -10.72
N LEU A 175 -2.15 12.58 -9.76
CA LEU A 175 -2.55 11.19 -9.85
C LEU A 175 -3.52 10.98 -11.03
N PRO A 176 -3.43 9.86 -11.76
CA PRO A 176 -4.45 9.41 -12.70
C PRO A 176 -5.86 9.46 -12.12
N PRO A 177 -6.91 9.56 -12.96
CA PRO A 177 -8.29 9.52 -12.49
C PRO A 177 -8.65 8.11 -11.96
N ALA A 178 -9.74 7.99 -11.19
CA ALA A 178 -10.09 6.76 -10.49
C ALA A 178 -10.31 5.57 -11.45
N GLU A 179 -10.89 5.82 -12.63
CA GLU A 179 -11.18 4.80 -13.64
C GLU A 179 -9.91 4.15 -14.20
N TRP A 180 -8.76 4.82 -14.06
CA TRP A 180 -7.47 4.29 -14.47
C TRP A 180 -7.08 3.03 -13.69
N TYR A 181 -7.53 2.91 -12.44
CA TYR A 181 -7.09 1.85 -11.52
C TYR A 181 -7.99 0.62 -11.50
N GLY A 182 -9.10 0.62 -12.26
CA GLY A 182 -10.09 -0.46 -12.24
C GLY A 182 -10.63 -0.72 -10.83
N ASP A 183 -10.50 -1.96 -10.36
CA ASP A 183 -10.97 -2.38 -9.03
C ASP A 183 -9.96 -2.13 -7.90
N PHE A 184 -8.88 -1.37 -8.15
CA PHE A 184 -7.85 -1.00 -7.16
C PHE A 184 -7.08 -2.21 -6.57
N GLU A 185 -6.88 -3.29 -7.34
CA GLU A 185 -6.15 -4.49 -6.90
C GLU A 185 -4.75 -4.20 -6.33
N GLN A 186 -4.09 -3.11 -6.77
CA GLN A 186 -2.74 -2.73 -6.32
C GLN A 186 -2.73 -1.77 -5.12
N ARG A 187 -3.89 -1.52 -4.48
CA ARG A 187 -4.03 -0.54 -3.37
C ARG A 187 -3.12 -0.81 -2.19
N GLU A 188 -2.96 -2.08 -1.81
CA GLU A 188 -2.07 -2.50 -0.73
C GLU A 188 -0.60 -2.16 -1.02
N ASN A 189 -0.29 -1.85 -2.28
CA ASN A 189 1.01 -1.38 -2.71
C ASN A 189 1.12 0.14 -2.86
N GLY A 190 0.16 0.90 -2.34
CA GLY A 190 0.11 2.35 -2.46
C GLY A 190 -0.24 2.86 -3.86
N VAL A 191 -0.87 2.03 -4.70
CA VAL A 191 -1.31 2.43 -6.04
C VAL A 191 -2.81 2.78 -6.00
N GLY A 192 -3.13 4.05 -6.26
CA GLY A 192 -4.50 4.53 -6.35
C GLY A 192 -5.19 4.69 -4.98
N SER A 193 -4.48 4.62 -3.87
CA SER A 193 -5.04 4.69 -2.52
C SER A 193 -5.79 6.01 -2.28
N VAL A 194 -5.26 7.14 -2.75
CA VAL A 194 -5.95 8.44 -2.68
C VAL A 194 -7.24 8.40 -3.49
N ARG A 195 -7.20 7.93 -4.74
CA ARG A 195 -8.37 7.87 -5.63
C ARG A 195 -9.44 6.90 -5.12
N TYR A 196 -9.02 5.81 -4.50
CA TYR A 196 -9.91 4.89 -3.80
C TYR A 196 -10.68 5.63 -2.71
N LEU A 197 -9.98 6.27 -1.76
CA LEU A 197 -10.60 7.01 -0.66
C LEU A 197 -11.56 8.09 -1.17
N GLN A 198 -11.14 8.87 -2.16
CA GLN A 198 -12.00 9.90 -2.78
C GLN A 198 -13.26 9.28 -3.40
N THR A 199 -13.14 8.14 -4.09
CA THR A 199 -14.30 7.42 -4.66
C THR A 199 -15.28 6.99 -3.56
N ARG A 200 -14.77 6.46 -2.44
CA ARG A 200 -15.60 6.05 -1.29
C ARG A 200 -16.30 7.23 -0.63
N ILE A 201 -15.58 8.34 -0.44
CA ILE A 201 -16.13 9.59 0.11
C ILE A 201 -17.23 10.15 -0.79
N GLN A 202 -17.00 10.21 -2.11
CA GLN A 202 -18.02 10.72 -3.03
C GLN A 202 -19.26 9.83 -3.06
N ALA A 203 -19.10 8.51 -3.01
CA ALA A 203 -20.23 7.58 -2.96
C ALA A 203 -21.10 7.75 -1.70
N ALA A 204 -20.49 8.06 -0.56
CA ALA A 204 -21.19 8.24 0.72
C ALA A 204 -21.59 9.69 1.01
N ARG A 205 -21.36 10.64 0.08
CA ARG A 205 -21.48 12.08 0.32
C ARG A 205 -22.84 12.52 0.88
N LEU A 206 -23.93 11.88 0.46
CA LEU A 206 -25.29 12.20 0.91
C LEU A 206 -25.67 11.54 2.23
N GLU A 207 -24.85 10.63 2.73
CA GLU A 207 -25.07 9.85 3.96
C GLU A 207 -24.28 10.42 5.15
N PHE A 208 -23.45 11.44 4.90
CA PHE A 208 -22.78 12.19 5.96
C PHE A 208 -23.76 13.15 6.62
N ASP A 209 -24.03 12.94 7.91
CA ASP A 209 -24.86 13.82 8.72
C ASP A 209 -24.22 14.06 10.10
N GLY A 210 -24.49 15.23 10.68
CA GLY A 210 -24.06 15.57 12.05
C GLY A 210 -22.60 16.02 12.24
N TRP A 211 -21.81 16.15 11.17
CA TRP A 211 -20.37 16.51 11.27
C TRP A 211 -20.04 17.97 11.02
N ARG A 212 -20.99 18.78 10.58
CA ARG A 212 -20.72 20.19 10.21
C ARG A 212 -20.10 20.96 11.38
N GLU A 213 -19.02 21.71 11.11
CA GLU A 213 -18.20 22.46 12.08
C GLU A 213 -17.50 21.62 13.16
N LYS A 214 -17.62 20.29 13.13
CA LYS A 214 -16.90 19.40 14.06
C LYS A 214 -15.42 19.37 13.74
N ARG A 215 -14.58 19.23 14.77
CA ARG A 215 -13.12 19.07 14.63
C ARG A 215 -12.76 17.60 14.73
N ILE A 216 -12.26 17.02 13.63
CA ILE A 216 -11.99 15.59 13.53
C ILE A 216 -10.50 15.35 13.27
N GLY A 217 -9.84 14.60 14.15
CA GLY A 217 -8.46 14.16 13.93
C GLY A 217 -8.43 12.93 13.02
N ILE A 218 -7.54 12.90 12.03
CA ILE A 218 -7.27 11.71 11.21
C ILE A 218 -5.87 11.21 11.52
N VAL A 219 -5.78 10.06 12.17
CA VAL A 219 -4.51 9.39 12.44
C VAL A 219 -4.08 8.61 11.19
N THR A 220 -2.82 8.77 10.79
CA THR A 220 -2.26 8.01 9.66
C THR A 220 -0.75 7.81 9.83
N GLY A 221 -0.17 6.93 9.02
CA GLY A 221 1.28 6.75 8.97
C GLY A 221 1.95 7.86 8.14
N THR A 222 3.25 8.08 8.37
CA THR A 222 4.02 9.13 7.69
C THR A 222 4.07 8.99 6.17
N ALA A 223 3.88 7.78 5.61
CA ALA A 223 3.82 7.58 4.16
C ALA A 223 2.61 8.28 3.51
N MET A 224 1.44 8.19 4.16
CA MET A 224 0.19 8.73 3.61
C MET A 224 -0.04 10.20 4.00
N GLY A 225 0.59 10.68 5.08
CA GLY A 225 0.46 12.06 5.57
C GLY A 225 0.55 13.13 4.48
N PRO A 226 1.60 13.14 3.63
CA PRO A 226 1.74 14.10 2.53
C PRO A 226 0.66 14.02 1.44
N LEU A 227 0.00 12.86 1.27
CA LEU A 227 -1.06 12.63 0.29
C LEU A 227 -2.45 13.02 0.82
N MET A 228 -2.63 13.00 2.15
CA MET A 228 -3.92 13.25 2.80
C MET A 228 -4.57 14.61 2.50
N PRO A 229 -3.87 15.73 2.22
CA PRO A 229 -4.54 16.99 1.90
C PRO A 229 -5.56 16.87 0.75
N GLN A 230 -5.29 16.02 -0.24
CA GLN A 230 -6.21 15.79 -1.37
C GLN A 230 -7.49 15.05 -0.94
N VAL A 231 -7.38 14.11 0.00
CA VAL A 231 -8.52 13.35 0.54
C VAL A 231 -9.32 14.21 1.53
N VAL A 232 -8.63 14.97 2.38
CA VAL A 232 -9.25 15.87 3.37
C VAL A 232 -10.06 16.96 2.71
N ALA A 233 -9.63 17.49 1.56
CA ALA A 233 -10.41 18.45 0.81
C ALA A 233 -11.81 17.92 0.44
N ASP A 234 -11.90 16.66 -0.01
CA ASP A 234 -13.17 16.02 -0.34
C ASP A 234 -14.02 15.75 0.90
N LEU A 235 -13.41 15.25 1.98
CA LEU A 235 -14.10 15.08 3.27
C LEU A 235 -14.68 16.40 3.79
N THR A 236 -13.90 17.47 3.74
CA THR A 236 -14.32 18.82 4.17
C THR A 236 -15.48 19.31 3.31
N SER A 237 -15.40 19.13 1.98
CA SER A 237 -16.47 19.51 1.05
C SER A 237 -17.76 18.69 1.24
N ALA A 238 -17.62 17.41 1.62
CA ALA A 238 -18.72 16.49 1.78
C ALA A 238 -19.42 16.64 3.14
N THR A 239 -18.67 16.91 4.21
CA THR A 239 -19.19 16.90 5.60
C THR A 239 -19.36 18.29 6.21
N GLY A 240 -18.61 19.29 5.73
CA GLY A 240 -18.48 20.60 6.39
C GLY A 240 -17.74 20.56 7.74
N ALA A 241 -17.04 19.47 8.05
CA ALA A 241 -16.20 19.36 9.24
C ALA A 241 -14.79 19.93 9.00
N HIS A 242 -14.08 20.24 10.08
CA HIS A 242 -12.67 20.62 10.07
C HIS A 242 -11.81 19.40 10.38
N PHE A 243 -10.97 18.97 9.45
CA PHE A 243 -10.10 17.82 9.63
C PHE A 243 -8.66 18.22 9.90
N GLU A 244 -8.02 17.52 10.84
CA GLU A 244 -6.59 17.65 11.13
C GLU A 244 -5.89 16.31 10.92
N VAL A 245 -4.88 16.28 10.06
CA VAL A 245 -4.10 15.07 9.79
C VAL A 245 -2.97 14.94 10.80
N LEU A 246 -2.97 13.82 11.53
CA LEU A 246 -1.96 13.43 12.50
C LEU A 246 -1.13 12.28 11.92
N ALA A 247 -0.08 12.63 11.17
CA ALA A 247 0.87 11.66 10.65
C ALA A 247 1.85 11.23 11.76
N LEU A 248 1.75 9.98 12.20
CA LEU A 248 2.50 9.46 13.35
C LEU A 248 3.69 8.61 12.91
N GLU A 249 4.80 8.74 13.64
CA GLU A 249 5.93 7.82 13.54
C GLU A 249 5.65 6.51 14.30
N ASN A 250 6.19 5.41 13.79
CA ASN A 250 6.07 4.12 14.44
C ASN A 250 7.09 3.98 15.58
N THR A 251 6.61 4.13 16.82
CA THR A 251 7.47 4.08 18.01
C THR A 251 7.89 2.67 18.43
N LEU A 252 7.35 1.62 17.81
CA LEU A 252 7.67 0.22 18.11
C LEU A 252 8.74 -0.34 17.17
N PHE A 253 8.59 -0.08 15.87
CA PHE A 253 9.48 -0.60 14.83
C PHE A 253 10.44 0.44 14.24
N GLY A 254 10.33 1.71 14.69
CA GLY A 254 11.17 2.81 14.22
C GLY A 254 10.52 3.63 13.11
N SER A 255 11.07 4.82 12.88
CA SER A 255 10.60 5.84 11.92
C SER A 255 10.53 5.33 10.47
N ALA A 256 11.29 4.28 10.20
CA ALA A 256 11.32 3.48 8.99
C ALA A 256 10.00 2.82 8.57
N VAL A 257 9.18 2.46 9.56
CA VAL A 257 7.90 1.81 9.31
C VAL A 257 6.83 2.89 9.22
N THR A 258 6.44 3.22 8.00
CA THR A 258 5.66 4.42 7.68
C THR A 258 4.19 4.16 7.38
N THR A 259 3.76 2.89 7.39
CA THR A 259 2.39 2.46 7.06
C THR A 259 1.44 2.60 8.25
N ALA A 260 0.22 3.08 7.98
CA ALA A 260 -0.82 3.32 8.98
C ALA A 260 -1.26 2.06 9.74
N GLY A 261 -1.36 0.91 9.04
CA GLY A 261 -1.77 -0.37 9.63
C GLY A 261 -0.77 -1.01 10.59
N LEU A 262 0.44 -0.45 10.73
CA LEU A 262 1.43 -0.93 11.70
C LEU A 262 1.65 0.04 12.87
N LEU A 263 0.85 1.12 12.95
CA LEU A 263 0.95 2.10 14.03
C LEU A 263 0.68 1.46 15.40
N PRO A 264 1.58 1.60 16.37
CA PRO A 264 1.37 1.10 17.73
C PRO A 264 0.29 1.91 18.45
N GLY A 265 -0.51 1.27 19.30
CA GLY A 265 -1.55 1.93 20.07
C GLY A 265 -0.97 2.99 21.02
N LYS A 266 0.24 2.78 21.56
CA LYS A 266 0.97 3.78 22.35
C LYS A 266 1.33 5.05 21.59
N ALA A 267 1.62 4.95 20.29
CA ALA A 267 1.89 6.12 19.46
C ALA A 267 0.61 6.96 19.30
N VAL A 268 -0.52 6.31 19.06
CA VAL A 268 -1.84 6.93 18.98
C VAL A 268 -2.23 7.60 20.31
N LEU A 269 -2.07 6.88 21.43
CA LEU A 269 -2.34 7.42 22.77
C LEU A 269 -1.50 8.67 23.04
N ALA A 270 -0.20 8.63 22.74
CA ALA A 270 0.69 9.77 22.95
C ALA A 270 0.28 11.00 22.14
N ALA A 271 -0.24 10.80 20.91
CA ALA A 271 -0.67 11.88 20.04
C ALA A 271 -2.03 12.49 20.43
N LEU A 272 -2.91 11.71 21.07
CA LEU A 272 -4.31 12.11 21.29
C LEU A 272 -4.69 12.37 22.75
N LYS A 273 -3.96 11.84 23.74
CA LYS A 273 -4.36 11.90 25.17
C LYS A 273 -4.61 13.32 25.70
N ASP A 274 -3.88 14.31 25.17
CA ASP A 274 -3.95 15.70 25.62
C ASP A 274 -4.80 16.58 24.68
N ARG A 275 -5.47 15.99 23.67
CA ARG A 275 -6.24 16.71 22.63
C ARG A 275 -7.69 16.94 23.05
N THR A 276 -7.95 18.00 23.81
CA THR A 276 -9.32 18.36 24.23
C THR A 276 -10.11 19.18 23.21
N ASP A 277 -9.52 19.49 22.06
CA ASP A 277 -10.12 20.30 20.98
C ASP A 277 -10.77 19.47 19.85
N LEU A 278 -10.69 18.13 19.92
CA LEU A 278 -11.25 17.22 18.92
C LEU A 278 -12.62 16.69 19.37
N ASP A 279 -13.60 16.72 18.48
CA ASP A 279 -14.90 16.06 18.67
C ASP A 279 -14.83 14.55 18.38
N LEU A 280 -13.89 14.11 17.54
CA LEU A 280 -13.70 12.72 17.12
C LEU A 280 -12.25 12.51 16.65
N ALA A 281 -11.71 11.30 16.82
CA ALA A 281 -10.53 10.85 16.09
C ALA A 281 -10.81 9.59 15.25
N LEU A 282 -10.40 9.63 13.97
CA LEU A 282 -10.44 8.51 13.05
C LEU A 282 -9.08 7.82 13.05
N LEU A 283 -9.10 6.51 13.26
CA LEU A 283 -7.92 5.66 13.29
C LEU A 283 -7.99 4.66 12.12
N PRO A 284 -6.86 4.28 11.51
CA PRO A 284 -6.83 3.28 10.46
C PRO A 284 -7.29 1.94 11.04
N ALA A 285 -8.35 1.35 10.50
CA ALA A 285 -8.88 0.08 11.00
C ALA A 285 -7.86 -1.06 10.90
N GLU A 286 -6.95 -0.98 9.92
CA GLU A 286 -5.86 -1.94 9.72
C GLU A 286 -4.81 -1.90 10.84
N SER A 287 -4.81 -0.90 11.72
CA SER A 287 -3.88 -0.82 12.86
C SER A 287 -4.19 -1.79 13.99
N VAL A 288 -5.36 -2.43 13.95
CA VAL A 288 -5.76 -3.46 14.91
C VAL A 288 -6.08 -4.78 14.21
N ASN A 289 -5.98 -5.89 14.94
CA ASN A 289 -6.42 -7.20 14.46
C ASN A 289 -7.92 -7.43 14.70
N ASP A 290 -8.41 -8.64 14.36
CA ASP A 290 -9.81 -9.05 14.57
C ASP A 290 -10.25 -9.00 16.05
N ASP A 291 -9.31 -9.10 16.99
CA ASP A 291 -9.54 -8.97 18.44
C ASP A 291 -9.45 -7.52 18.95
N LEU A 292 -9.34 -6.54 18.03
CA LEU A 292 -9.16 -5.12 18.31
C LEU A 292 -7.87 -4.80 19.12
N LEU A 293 -6.80 -5.55 18.87
CA LEU A 293 -5.48 -5.34 19.47
C LEU A 293 -4.52 -4.68 18.48
N PHE A 294 -3.82 -3.64 18.95
CA PHE A 294 -2.69 -3.05 18.25
C PHE A 294 -1.45 -3.96 18.27
N MET A 295 -0.44 -3.62 17.46
CA MET A 295 0.86 -4.33 17.37
C MET A 295 1.59 -4.46 18.71
N ASP A 296 1.37 -3.53 19.64
CA ASP A 296 1.98 -3.45 20.97
C ASP A 296 1.09 -4.02 22.10
N ASP A 297 0.12 -4.87 21.73
CA ASP A 297 -0.83 -5.55 22.61
C ASP A 297 -1.79 -4.61 23.36
N LEU A 298 -1.86 -3.32 22.98
CA LEU A 298 -2.88 -2.40 23.52
C LEU A 298 -4.24 -2.72 22.90
N GLU A 299 -5.29 -2.79 23.72
CA GLU A 299 -6.65 -3.03 23.22
C GLU A 299 -7.33 -1.71 22.81
N ALA A 300 -8.01 -1.67 21.67
CA ALA A 300 -8.63 -0.46 21.15
C ALA A 300 -9.67 0.15 22.10
N HIS A 301 -10.39 -0.71 22.83
CA HIS A 301 -11.34 -0.25 23.84
C HIS A 301 -10.64 0.38 25.06
N GLN A 302 -9.47 -0.14 25.46
CA GLN A 302 -8.65 0.47 26.52
C GLN A 302 -8.04 1.80 26.06
N LEU A 303 -7.68 1.91 24.78
CA LEU A 303 -7.25 3.18 24.20
C LEU A 303 -8.40 4.20 24.26
N ALA A 304 -9.61 3.81 23.84
CA ALA A 304 -10.78 4.70 23.83
C ALA A 304 -11.12 5.28 25.21
N THR A 305 -10.98 4.51 26.30
CA THR A 305 -11.24 5.00 27.66
C THR A 305 -10.20 5.99 28.18
N GLN A 306 -9.02 6.04 27.56
CA GLN A 306 -7.92 6.93 27.94
C GLN A 306 -7.89 8.24 27.15
N LEU A 307 -8.76 8.39 26.15
CA LEU A 307 -8.79 9.56 25.27
C LEU A 307 -9.96 10.48 25.60
N PRO A 308 -9.80 11.81 25.49
CA PRO A 308 -10.84 12.78 25.84
C PRO A 308 -11.95 12.91 24.77
N MET A 309 -11.83 12.21 23.64
CA MET A 309 -12.78 12.18 22.54
C MET A 309 -13.11 10.74 22.13
N PRO A 310 -14.27 10.47 21.50
CA PRO A 310 -14.53 9.18 20.88
C PRO A 310 -13.51 8.89 19.78
N ILE A 311 -13.19 7.62 19.60
CA ILE A 311 -12.41 7.13 18.46
C ILE A 311 -13.26 6.23 17.57
N ARG A 312 -13.03 6.26 16.26
CA ARG A 312 -13.61 5.31 15.30
C ARG A 312 -12.52 4.71 14.43
N LEU A 313 -12.51 3.39 14.32
CA LEU A 313 -11.69 2.67 13.35
C LEU A 313 -12.36 2.78 11.98
N SER A 314 -11.57 3.04 10.95
CA SER A 314 -12.05 3.34 9.61
C SER A 314 -11.13 2.79 8.53
N HIS A 315 -11.70 2.17 7.50
CA HIS A 315 -11.01 1.72 6.30
C HIS A 315 -11.03 2.77 5.18
N ASP A 316 -12.07 3.60 5.11
CA ASP A 316 -12.29 4.49 3.97
C ASP A 316 -12.87 5.88 4.31
N PHE A 317 -12.89 6.24 5.59
CA PHE A 317 -13.55 7.41 6.20
C PHE A 317 -15.06 7.43 6.08
N ALA A 318 -15.61 6.93 4.98
CA ALA A 318 -17.05 6.86 4.77
C ALA A 318 -17.71 5.95 5.81
N ASP A 319 -17.16 4.75 6.03
CA ASP A 319 -17.62 3.79 7.04
C ASP A 319 -17.77 4.37 8.45
N ALA A 320 -16.87 5.26 8.84
CA ALA A 320 -16.85 5.87 10.16
C ALA A 320 -17.64 7.19 10.26
N LEU A 321 -18.00 7.82 9.15
CA LEU A 321 -18.69 9.11 9.12
C LEU A 321 -20.13 9.04 8.59
N MET A 322 -20.56 7.91 8.03
CA MET A 322 -21.98 7.72 7.74
C MET A 322 -22.82 7.74 9.02
N GLY A 323 -24.03 8.31 8.94
CA GLY A 323 -24.97 8.28 10.05
C GLY A 323 -25.31 6.83 10.45
N GLU A 324 -25.41 6.55 11.75
CA GLU A 324 -25.98 5.27 12.19
C GLU A 324 -27.38 5.16 11.61
N LYS A 325 -27.60 4.20 10.70
CA LYS A 325 -28.97 3.78 10.39
C LYS A 325 -29.52 3.25 11.71
N VAL A 326 -30.33 4.06 12.38
CA VAL A 326 -31.16 3.62 13.50
C VAL A 326 -31.92 2.42 12.98
N ALA A 327 -31.50 1.22 13.40
CA ALA A 327 -32.24 0.02 13.15
C ALA A 327 -33.58 0.21 13.89
N ALA A 328 -34.65 0.37 13.12
CA ALA A 328 -36.01 0.40 13.62
C ALA A 328 -36.41 -0.98 14.15
#